data_AF-A0A5B2Z6T2-F1
#
_entry.id   AF-A0A5B2Z6T2-F1
#
_cell.length_a   1.000
_cell.length_b   1.000
_cell.length_c   1.000
_cell.angle_alpha   90.00
_cell.angle_beta   90.00
_cell.angle_gamma   90.00
#
_symmetry.space_group_name_H-M   'P 1'
#
loop_
_entity.id
_entity.type
_entity.pdbx_description
1 polymer ?
#
loop_
_entity_poly.entity_id
_entity_poly.type
_entity_poly.pdbx_seq_one_letter_code
_entity_poly.pdbx_strand_id
1 'polypeptide(L)'
;MSPTIQDFFSKIDSYHVYIVIFYFSAFMMLYITTFGMYWSWVDYHNTKTITIGEIIVKHDLFFDGSGKLVSYLAMFSVITWFCVTKIGYKRVQNTPKIVRSVLSVIALALIVVAAYEFTYNFFVWGSLITVNTIHHSMNVDEINISYPNPDTPWNLVFATKMTLAALIIACHAFYVIQRSGKKFESRLATSKDKK
;
A
#
# COMPACT_ATOMS: atom_id res chain seq x y z
N MET A 1 10.55 -33.56 2.03
CA MET A 1 9.49 -32.75 1.39
C MET A 1 8.78 -33.67 0.41
N SER A 2 7.48 -33.93 0.61
CA SER A 2 6.75 -35.02 -0.05
C SER A 2 6.66 -34.84 -1.59
N PRO A 3 6.88 -35.90 -2.41
CA PRO A 3 6.83 -35.82 -3.87
C PRO A 3 5.48 -35.31 -4.41
N THR A 4 4.38 -35.50 -3.68
CA THR A 4 3.05 -34.97 -4.03
C THR A 4 2.93 -33.45 -4.00
N ILE A 5 3.71 -32.77 -3.16
CA ILE A 5 3.67 -31.31 -3.06
C ILE A 5 4.44 -30.67 -4.23
N GLN A 6 5.59 -31.25 -4.60
CA GLN A 6 6.35 -30.77 -5.75
C GLN A 6 5.58 -30.92 -7.07
N ASP A 7 4.83 -32.01 -7.24
CA ASP A 7 4.06 -32.27 -8.46
C ASP A 7 2.79 -31.39 -8.56
N PHE A 8 2.25 -30.94 -7.42
CA PHE A 8 1.22 -29.92 -7.38
C PHE A 8 1.77 -28.54 -7.79
N PHE A 9 2.93 -28.14 -7.27
CA PHE A 9 3.57 -26.87 -7.61
C PHE A 9 4.12 -26.82 -9.05
N SER A 10 4.50 -27.95 -9.64
CA SER A 10 4.99 -28.02 -11.03
C SER A 10 3.88 -27.81 -12.07
N LYS A 11 2.64 -28.16 -11.71
CA LYS A 11 1.46 -28.06 -12.59
C LYS A 11 0.78 -26.68 -12.54
N ILE A 12 1.09 -25.88 -11.52
CA ILE A 12 0.50 -24.54 -11.36
C ILE A 12 1.31 -23.55 -12.19
N ASP A 13 0.68 -23.00 -13.23
CA ASP A 13 1.23 -21.86 -13.93
C ASP A 13 1.38 -20.69 -12.94
N SER A 14 2.57 -20.08 -12.89
CA SER A 14 2.89 -18.95 -12.01
C SER A 14 1.84 -17.82 -12.10
N TYR A 15 1.19 -17.67 -13.26
CA TYR A 15 0.08 -16.74 -13.46
C TYR A 15 -1.11 -17.00 -12.54
N HIS A 16 -1.51 -18.25 -12.33
CA HIS A 16 -2.62 -18.64 -11.47
C HIS A 16 -2.32 -18.36 -9.99
N VAL A 17 -1.07 -18.55 -9.57
CA VAL A 17 -0.63 -18.19 -8.21
C VAL A 17 -0.84 -16.70 -7.93
N TYR A 18 -0.41 -15.83 -8.85
CA TYR A 18 -0.58 -14.38 -8.70
C TYR A 18 -2.06 -13.97 -8.64
N ILE A 19 -2.93 -14.65 -9.40
CA ILE A 19 -4.38 -14.38 -9.38
C ILE A 19 -4.99 -14.76 -8.04
N VAL A 20 -4.69 -15.95 -7.52
CA VAL A 20 -5.24 -16.40 -6.23
C VAL A 20 -4.79 -15.48 -5.10
N ILE A 21 -3.51 -15.14 -5.05
CA ILE A 21 -2.96 -14.21 -4.05
C ILE A 21 -3.59 -12.82 -4.18
N PHE A 22 -3.78 -12.32 -5.41
CA PHE A 22 -4.44 -11.04 -5.67
C PHE A 22 -5.87 -11.00 -5.13
N TYR A 23 -6.68 -12.01 -5.42
CA TYR A 23 -8.06 -12.03 -4.94
C TYR A 23 -8.14 -12.17 -3.43
N PHE A 24 -7.28 -12.99 -2.83
CA PHE A 24 -7.18 -13.11 -1.38
C PHE A 24 -6.78 -11.79 -0.71
N SER A 25 -5.74 -11.12 -1.22
CA SER A 25 -5.29 -9.85 -0.65
C SER A 25 -6.30 -8.73 -0.85
N ALA A 26 -6.96 -8.68 -2.02
CA ALA A 26 -8.04 -7.71 -2.28
C ALA A 26 -9.26 -7.94 -1.37
N PHE A 27 -9.63 -9.21 -1.13
CA PHE A 27 -10.68 -9.56 -0.18
C PHE A 27 -10.33 -9.11 1.25
N MET A 28 -9.10 -9.38 1.70
CA MET A 28 -8.64 -8.94 3.03
C MET A 28 -8.62 -7.42 3.17
N MET A 29 -8.17 -6.69 2.14
CA MET A 29 -8.23 -5.23 2.14
C MET A 29 -9.66 -4.72 2.25
N LEU A 30 -10.59 -5.30 1.47
CA LEU A 30 -11.99 -4.92 1.49
C LEU A 30 -12.65 -5.22 2.84
N TYR A 31 -12.31 -6.36 3.45
CA TYR A 31 -12.75 -6.71 4.80
C TYR A 31 -12.29 -5.67 5.83
N ILE A 32 -11.00 -5.32 5.83
CA ILE A 32 -10.44 -4.34 6.80
C ILE A 32 -11.05 -2.94 6.59
N THR A 33 -11.22 -2.49 5.35
CA THR A 33 -11.77 -1.15 5.07
C THR A 33 -13.26 -1.06 5.41
N THR A 34 -14.05 -2.09 5.09
CA THR A 34 -15.48 -2.13 5.46
C THR A 34 -15.66 -2.22 6.97
N PHE A 35 -14.85 -3.03 7.66
CA PHE A 35 -14.82 -3.07 9.12
C PHE A 35 -14.50 -1.70 9.72
N GLY A 36 -13.42 -1.05 9.26
CA GLY A 36 -13.02 0.28 9.73
C GLY A 36 -14.11 1.33 9.50
N MET A 37 -14.71 1.34 8.31
CA MET A 37 -15.79 2.28 7.96
C MET A 37 -17.04 2.06 8.81
N TYR A 38 -17.46 0.81 9.03
CA TYR A 38 -18.63 0.50 9.86
C TYR A 38 -18.43 0.96 11.30
N TRP A 39 -17.30 0.62 11.91
CA TRP A 39 -17.03 1.01 13.30
C TRP A 39 -16.77 2.51 13.46
N SER A 40 -16.16 3.18 12.49
CA SER A 40 -16.06 4.65 12.49
C SER A 40 -17.43 5.32 12.41
N TRP A 41 -18.38 4.74 11.67
CA TRP A 41 -19.76 5.25 11.63
C TRP A 41 -20.47 5.09 12.98
N VAL A 42 -20.29 3.94 13.64
CA VAL A 42 -20.84 3.70 14.99
C VAL A 42 -20.25 4.68 16.00
N ASP A 43 -18.94 4.89 15.98
CA ASP A 43 -18.26 5.81 16.88
C ASP A 43 -18.68 7.27 16.65
N TYR A 44 -18.89 7.67 15.39
CA TYR A 44 -19.42 8.99 15.07
C TYR A 44 -20.79 9.26 15.70
N HIS A 45 -21.67 8.25 15.72
CA HIS A 45 -22.99 8.40 16.33
C HIS A 45 -22.91 8.62 17.86
N ASN A 46 -21.89 8.05 18.50
CA ASN A 46 -21.71 8.14 19.95
C ASN A 46 -20.98 9.44 20.36
N THR A 47 -19.89 9.77 19.66
CA THR A 47 -18.91 10.79 20.10
C THR A 47 -19.05 12.11 19.32
N LYS A 48 -19.76 12.11 18.18
CA LYS A 48 -19.90 13.23 17.21
C LYS A 48 -18.59 13.72 16.58
N THR A 49 -17.47 13.04 16.83
CA THR A 49 -16.16 13.31 16.23
C THR A 49 -15.72 12.12 15.40
N ILE A 50 -14.96 12.36 14.32
CA ILE A 50 -14.40 11.29 13.47
C ILE A 50 -12.90 11.48 13.36
N THR A 51 -12.12 10.55 13.92
CA THR A 51 -10.70 10.46 13.62
C THR A 51 -10.47 9.40 12.54
N ILE A 52 -9.91 9.80 11.41
CA ILE A 52 -9.66 8.88 10.29
C ILE A 52 -8.57 7.88 10.67
N GLY A 53 -8.89 6.60 10.54
CA GLY A 53 -7.98 5.48 10.76
C GLY A 53 -7.79 5.06 12.21
N GLU A 54 -8.40 5.74 13.19
CA GLU A 54 -8.24 5.42 14.62
C GLU A 54 -8.72 4.01 14.96
N ILE A 55 -9.92 3.64 14.51
CA ILE A 55 -10.49 2.29 14.69
C ILE A 55 -9.55 1.21 14.13
N ILE A 56 -8.98 1.45 12.95
CA ILE A 56 -8.10 0.49 12.25
C ILE A 56 -6.73 0.37 12.96
N VAL A 57 -6.33 1.39 13.71
CA VAL A 57 -5.09 1.37 14.51
C VAL A 57 -5.31 0.69 15.86
N LYS A 58 -6.49 0.88 16.47
CA LYS A 58 -6.81 0.33 17.79
C LYS A 58 -6.98 -1.19 17.76
N HIS A 59 -7.64 -1.74 16.73
CA HIS A 59 -7.95 -3.16 16.66
C HIS A 59 -6.78 -4.03 16.14
N ASP A 60 -6.64 -5.21 16.74
CA ASP A 60 -5.76 -6.29 16.32
C ASP A 60 -6.54 -7.31 15.46
N LEU A 61 -5.86 -8.02 14.55
CA LEU A 61 -6.54 -8.79 13.50
C LEU A 61 -6.89 -10.23 13.92
N PHE A 62 -6.01 -10.93 14.64
CA PHE A 62 -6.23 -12.33 15.02
C PHE A 62 -6.20 -12.55 16.54
N PHE A 63 -5.17 -12.03 17.20
CA PHE A 63 -4.95 -12.16 18.64
C PHE A 63 -4.28 -10.89 19.17
N ASP A 64 -4.38 -10.63 20.47
CA ASP A 64 -3.70 -9.51 21.10
C ASP A 64 -2.19 -9.60 20.84
N GLY A 65 -1.64 -8.56 20.21
CA GLY A 65 -0.22 -8.52 19.82
C GLY A 65 0.10 -9.13 18.44
N SER A 66 -0.89 -9.64 17.69
CA SER A 66 -0.71 -10.11 16.31
C SER A 66 -0.39 -8.99 15.30
N GLY A 67 -0.39 -7.74 15.74
CA GLY A 67 -0.18 -6.56 14.91
C GLY A 67 -1.51 -5.87 14.56
N LYS A 68 -1.42 -4.55 14.40
CA LYS A 68 -2.58 -3.70 14.15
C LYS A 68 -3.18 -3.94 12.77
N LEU A 69 -4.51 -3.81 12.64
CA LEU A 69 -5.23 -3.91 11.35
C LEU A 69 -4.61 -3.04 10.26
N VAL A 70 -4.14 -1.85 10.61
CA VAL A 70 -3.46 -0.92 9.68
C VAL A 70 -2.21 -1.53 9.04
N SER A 71 -1.43 -2.32 9.78
CA SER A 71 -0.20 -2.93 9.26
C SER A 71 -0.54 -3.97 8.18
N TYR A 72 -1.60 -4.74 8.42
CA TYR A 72 -2.12 -5.71 7.46
C TYR A 72 -2.68 -5.02 6.22
N LEU A 73 -3.43 -3.93 6.39
CA LEU A 73 -3.96 -3.13 5.27
C LEU A 73 -2.84 -2.60 4.37
N ALA A 74 -1.78 -2.03 4.97
CA ALA A 74 -0.61 -1.53 4.25
C ALA A 74 0.11 -2.67 3.49
N MET A 75 0.34 -3.80 4.16
CA MET A 75 0.98 -4.98 3.56
C MET A 75 0.17 -5.54 2.39
N PHE A 76 -1.13 -5.78 2.57
CA PHE A 76 -1.99 -6.31 1.51
C PHE A 76 -2.12 -5.34 0.33
N SER A 77 -2.05 -4.02 0.56
CA SER A 77 -2.01 -3.02 -0.52
C SER A 77 -0.79 -3.19 -1.42
N VAL A 78 0.39 -3.38 -0.82
CA VAL A 78 1.65 -3.61 -1.58
C VAL A 78 1.62 -4.95 -2.31
N ILE A 79 1.15 -6.02 -1.67
CA ILE A 79 1.03 -7.36 -2.28
C ILE A 79 0.06 -7.32 -3.47
N THR A 80 -1.09 -6.68 -3.29
CA THR A 80 -2.11 -6.53 -4.33
C THR A 80 -1.51 -5.81 -5.54
N TRP A 81 -0.84 -4.67 -5.32
CA TRP A 81 -0.16 -3.94 -6.40
C TRP A 81 0.88 -4.81 -7.13
N PHE A 82 1.73 -5.52 -6.38
CA PHE A 82 2.73 -6.40 -6.96
C PHE A 82 2.08 -7.47 -7.86
N CYS A 83 1.03 -8.14 -7.39
CA CYS A 83 0.31 -9.14 -8.18
C CYS A 83 -0.33 -8.53 -9.44
N VAL A 84 -0.97 -7.36 -9.33
CA VAL A 84 -1.54 -6.63 -10.48
C VAL A 84 -0.50 -6.36 -11.55
N THR A 85 0.70 -5.91 -11.17
CA THR A 85 1.76 -5.63 -12.16
C THR A 85 2.26 -6.90 -12.87
N LYS A 86 2.24 -8.07 -12.20
CA LYS A 86 2.62 -9.36 -12.79
C LYS A 86 1.54 -9.88 -13.74
N ILE A 87 0.28 -9.82 -13.32
CA ILE A 87 -0.88 -10.23 -14.13
C ILE A 87 -1.00 -9.34 -15.37
N GLY A 88 -0.89 -8.02 -15.19
CA GLY A 88 -1.01 -7.01 -16.24
C GLY A 88 0.23 -6.82 -17.12
N TYR A 89 1.33 -7.54 -16.84
CA TYR A 89 2.62 -7.30 -17.50
C TYR A 89 2.58 -7.41 -19.03
N LYS A 90 1.76 -8.34 -19.56
CA LYS A 90 1.57 -8.51 -21.01
C LYS A 90 0.92 -7.26 -21.65
N ARG A 91 0.00 -6.60 -20.94
CA ARG A 91 -0.71 -5.41 -21.41
C ARG A 91 0.18 -4.16 -21.37
N VAL A 92 1.00 -4.03 -20.32
CA VAL A 92 1.93 -2.90 -20.13
C VAL A 92 3.06 -2.89 -21.18
N GLN A 93 3.46 -4.06 -21.68
CA GLN A 93 4.47 -4.18 -22.75
C GLN A 93 4.01 -3.62 -24.11
N ASN A 94 2.71 -3.52 -24.35
CA ASN A 94 2.16 -3.02 -25.62
C ASN A 94 1.70 -1.55 -25.53
N THR A 95 1.96 -0.88 -24.41
CA THR A 95 1.58 0.51 -24.19
C THR A 95 2.43 1.47 -25.05
N PRO A 96 1.83 2.47 -25.73
CA PRO A 96 2.55 3.44 -26.55
C PRO A 96 3.53 4.29 -25.72
N LYS A 97 4.60 4.77 -26.36
CA LYS A 97 5.70 5.51 -25.71
C LYS A 97 5.20 6.75 -24.95
N ILE A 98 4.24 7.49 -25.53
CA ILE A 98 3.68 8.70 -24.91
C ILE A 98 2.99 8.40 -23.57
N VAL A 99 2.17 7.35 -23.50
CA VAL A 99 1.44 6.97 -22.29
C VAL A 99 2.41 6.52 -21.20
N ARG A 100 3.49 5.82 -21.56
CA ARG A 100 4.54 5.45 -20.60
C ARG A 100 5.25 6.66 -20.02
N SER A 101 5.58 7.64 -20.85
CA SER A 101 6.21 8.89 -20.37
C SER A 101 5.28 9.63 -19.41
N VAL A 102 4.00 9.77 -19.74
CA VAL A 102 3.00 10.41 -18.86
C VAL A 102 2.86 9.66 -17.54
N LEU A 103 2.69 8.33 -17.59
CA LEU A 103 2.62 7.50 -16.38
C LEU A 103 3.89 7.60 -15.52
N SER A 104 5.06 7.71 -16.16
CA SER A 104 6.33 7.88 -15.46
C SER A 104 6.42 9.21 -14.73
N VAL A 105 5.92 10.30 -15.32
CA VAL A 105 5.89 11.63 -14.68
C VAL A 105 4.90 11.64 -13.52
N ILE A 106 3.71 11.06 -13.70
CA ILE A 106 2.72 10.93 -12.63
C ILE A 106 3.27 10.09 -11.47
N ALA A 107 3.89 8.94 -11.77
CA ALA A 107 4.49 8.09 -10.75
C ALA A 107 5.61 8.84 -9.99
N LEU A 108 6.43 9.63 -10.67
CA LEU A 108 7.44 10.47 -10.02
C LEU A 108 6.82 11.51 -9.09
N ALA A 109 5.77 12.21 -9.53
CA ALA A 109 5.05 13.17 -8.69
C ALA A 109 4.48 12.50 -7.43
N LEU A 110 3.88 11.30 -7.59
CA LEU A 110 3.37 10.52 -6.47
C LEU A 110 4.47 10.07 -5.51
N ILE A 111 5.66 9.71 -6.00
CA ILE A 111 6.81 9.39 -5.14
C ILE A 111 7.20 10.60 -4.30
N VAL A 112 7.31 11.78 -4.90
CA VAL A 112 7.69 13.01 -4.18
C VAL A 112 6.67 13.34 -3.08
N VAL A 113 5.37 13.31 -3.42
CA VAL A 113 4.29 13.58 -2.46
C VAL A 113 4.27 12.53 -1.35
N ALA A 114 4.33 11.24 -1.68
CA ALA A 114 4.30 10.18 -0.68
C ALA A 114 5.54 10.19 0.21
N ALA A 115 6.72 10.52 -0.32
CA ALA A 115 7.95 10.66 0.45
C ALA A 115 7.87 11.85 1.40
N TYR A 116 7.35 12.98 0.94
CA TYR A 116 7.11 14.16 1.78
C TYR A 116 6.16 13.83 2.93
N GLU A 117 4.98 13.27 2.63
CA GLU A 117 3.97 12.92 3.63
C GLU A 117 4.46 11.87 4.62
N PHE A 118 5.15 10.83 4.14
CA PHE A 118 5.75 9.83 5.02
C PHE A 118 6.75 10.47 5.99
N THR A 119 7.63 11.32 5.48
CA THR A 119 8.66 11.99 6.29
C THR A 119 8.04 12.92 7.31
N TYR A 120 7.07 13.75 6.89
CA TYR A 120 6.32 14.64 7.76
C TYR A 120 5.63 13.87 8.90
N ASN A 121 4.81 12.87 8.57
CA ASN A 121 4.07 12.10 9.57
C ASN A 121 5.02 11.36 10.52
N PHE A 122 6.14 10.83 10.02
CA PHE A 122 7.14 10.13 10.82
C PHE A 122 7.83 11.06 11.84
N PHE A 123 8.27 12.24 11.41
CA PHE A 123 8.91 13.21 12.32
C PHE A 123 7.94 13.71 13.38
N VAL A 124 6.71 14.05 12.98
CA VAL A 124 5.73 14.60 13.91
C VAL A 124 5.28 13.54 14.91
N TRP A 125 5.08 12.30 14.47
CA TRP A 125 4.77 11.17 15.35
C TRP A 125 5.90 10.93 16.36
N GLY A 126 7.17 10.93 15.92
CA GLY A 126 8.32 10.79 16.80
C GLY A 126 8.45 11.91 17.84
N SER A 127 8.17 13.15 17.44
CA SER A 127 8.13 14.29 18.36
C SER A 127 7.04 14.13 19.43
N LEU A 128 5.84 13.72 19.03
CA LEU A 128 4.70 13.54 19.94
C LEU A 128 4.90 12.37 20.91
N ILE A 129 5.54 11.27 20.47
CA ILE A 129 5.96 10.20 21.37
C ILE A 129 6.90 10.73 22.45
N THR A 130 7.85 11.59 22.08
CA THR A 130 8.81 12.17 23.04
C THR A 130 8.10 13.03 24.08
N VAL A 131 7.17 13.89 23.65
CA VAL A 131 6.35 14.71 24.54
C VAL A 131 5.50 13.84 25.47
N ASN A 132 4.81 12.84 24.92
CA ASN A 132 3.96 11.94 25.70
C ASN A 132 4.76 11.16 26.76
N THR A 133 5.98 10.76 26.41
CA THR A 133 6.91 10.07 27.33
C THR A 133 7.32 10.97 28.50
N ILE A 134 7.59 12.25 28.26
CA ILE A 134 7.86 13.25 29.31
C ILE A 134 6.66 13.38 30.25
N HIS A 135 5.44 13.30 29.73
CA HIS A 135 4.19 13.35 30.50
C HIS A 135 3.76 11.98 31.09
N HIS A 136 4.64 10.98 31.12
CA HIS A 136 4.35 9.62 31.61
C HIS A 136 3.17 8.91 30.93
N SER A 137 2.83 9.32 29.70
CA SER A 137 1.82 8.66 28.86
C SER A 137 2.52 7.92 27.73
N MET A 138 2.35 6.59 27.65
CA MET A 138 2.96 5.77 26.58
C MET A 138 1.91 5.28 25.57
N ASN A 139 0.86 6.07 25.32
CA ASN A 139 -0.14 5.70 24.32
C ASN A 139 0.26 6.20 22.93
N VAL A 140 1.03 5.37 22.21
CA VAL A 140 1.61 5.70 20.90
C VAL A 140 0.58 5.57 19.77
N ASP A 141 -0.43 4.74 19.97
CA ASP A 141 -1.43 4.35 18.96
C ASP A 141 -2.57 5.38 18.82
N GLU A 142 -2.79 6.22 19.83
CA GLU A 142 -3.86 7.23 19.85
C GLU A 142 -3.40 8.62 19.40
N ILE A 143 -2.13 8.76 18.99
CA ILE A 143 -1.58 10.03 18.55
C ILE A 143 -2.23 10.45 17.22
N ASN A 144 -2.98 11.55 17.25
CA ASN A 144 -3.63 12.16 16.09
C ASN A 144 -3.23 13.64 15.96
N ILE A 145 -3.44 14.22 14.78
CA ILE A 145 -3.28 15.64 14.54
C ILE A 145 -4.55 16.22 13.93
N SER A 146 -4.99 17.34 14.49
CA SER A 146 -6.16 18.12 14.06
C SER A 146 -5.88 19.03 12.85
N TYR A 147 -4.69 18.96 12.27
CA TYR A 147 -4.32 19.69 11.06
C TYR A 147 -4.34 18.74 9.85
N PRO A 148 -4.85 19.13 8.66
CA PRO A 148 -5.36 20.46 8.29
C PRO A 148 -6.83 20.70 8.64
N ASN A 149 -7.63 19.67 8.94
CA ASN A 149 -9.04 19.82 9.31
C ASN A 149 -9.29 19.36 10.76
N PRO A 150 -9.62 20.28 11.70
CA PRO A 150 -9.84 19.93 13.09
C PRO A 150 -11.10 19.08 13.34
N ASP A 151 -12.08 19.16 12.44
CA ASP A 151 -13.31 18.38 12.55
C ASP A 151 -13.11 16.90 12.21
N THR A 152 -12.06 16.58 11.44
CA THR A 152 -11.72 15.21 11.02
C THR A 152 -10.22 14.95 11.12
N PRO A 153 -9.65 14.84 12.33
CA PRO A 153 -8.23 14.57 12.52
C PRO A 153 -7.83 13.23 11.91
N TRP A 154 -6.57 13.11 11.50
CA TRP A 154 -6.01 11.84 11.03
C TRP A 154 -5.13 11.23 12.13
N ASN A 155 -5.24 9.91 12.31
CA ASN A 155 -4.32 9.19 13.17
C ASN A 155 -2.94 9.10 12.50
N LEU A 156 -1.87 9.45 13.21
CA LEU A 156 -0.52 9.53 12.63
C LEU A 156 0.06 8.15 12.31
N VAL A 157 -0.23 7.14 13.13
CA VAL A 157 0.20 5.76 12.88
C VAL A 157 -0.46 5.23 11.62
N PHE A 158 -1.74 5.58 11.42
CA PHE A 158 -2.46 5.28 10.18
C PHE A 158 -1.82 5.96 8.97
N ALA A 159 -1.68 7.29 9.03
CA ALA A 159 -1.13 8.08 7.93
C ALA A 159 0.28 7.61 7.54
N THR A 160 1.16 7.37 8.51
CA THR A 160 2.55 6.93 8.28
C THR A 160 2.61 5.57 7.56
N LYS A 161 1.83 4.58 8.02
CA LYS A 161 1.84 3.23 7.42
C LYS A 161 1.25 3.23 6.01
N MET A 162 0.20 4.01 5.77
CA MET A 162 -0.45 4.10 4.46
C MET A 162 0.39 4.89 3.46
N THR A 163 1.02 6.00 3.87
CA THR A 163 1.92 6.78 3.01
C THR A 163 3.20 6.01 2.67
N LEU A 164 3.72 5.21 3.60
CA LEU A 164 4.81 4.26 3.32
C LEU A 164 4.41 3.22 2.26
N ALA A 165 3.22 2.62 2.39
CA ALA A 165 2.72 1.67 1.39
C ALA A 165 2.56 2.33 0.01
N ALA A 166 2.01 3.55 -0.03
CA ALA A 166 1.87 4.34 -1.25
C ALA A 166 3.24 4.67 -1.88
N LEU A 167 4.24 5.02 -1.08
CA LEU A 167 5.60 5.29 -1.54
C LEU A 167 6.23 4.04 -2.20
N ILE A 168 6.11 2.87 -1.56
CA ILE A 168 6.61 1.60 -2.11
C ILE A 168 5.91 1.27 -3.43
N ILE A 169 4.58 1.42 -3.48
CA ILE A 169 3.77 1.19 -4.68
C ILE A 169 4.20 2.11 -5.82
N ALA A 170 4.36 3.41 -5.55
CA ALA A 170 4.75 4.41 -6.54
C ALA A 170 6.18 4.17 -7.07
N CYS A 171 7.13 3.88 -6.20
CA CYS A 171 8.50 3.48 -6.56
C CYS A 171 8.50 2.23 -7.45
N HIS A 172 7.73 1.20 -7.06
CA HIS A 172 7.60 -0.02 -7.84
C HIS A 172 6.94 0.24 -9.21
N ALA A 173 5.90 1.08 -9.26
CA ALA A 173 5.23 1.49 -10.49
C ALA A 173 6.21 2.15 -11.47
N PHE A 174 6.96 3.14 -11.00
CA PHE A 174 7.97 3.85 -11.77
C PHE A 174 9.04 2.88 -12.32
N TYR A 175 9.54 1.98 -11.47
CA TYR A 175 10.51 0.96 -11.89
C TYR A 175 9.98 0.05 -13.01
N VAL A 176 8.74 -0.43 -12.89
CA VAL A 176 8.11 -1.32 -13.89
C VAL A 176 7.96 -0.59 -15.24
N ILE A 177 7.53 0.67 -15.23
CA ILE A 177 7.37 1.50 -16.43
C ILE A 177 8.72 1.65 -17.15
N GLN A 178 9.77 2.02 -16.43
CA GLN A 178 11.10 2.22 -17.02
C GLN A 178 11.69 0.92 -17.58
N ARG A 179 11.52 -0.20 -16.87
CA ARG A 179 11.96 -1.51 -17.34
C ARG A 179 11.21 -1.95 -18.60
N SER A 180 9.92 -1.64 -18.70
CA SER A 180 9.12 -1.93 -19.89
C SER A 180 9.55 -1.10 -21.11
N GLY A 181 9.98 0.15 -20.90
CA GLY A 181 10.54 1.01 -21.95
C GLY A 181 11.79 0.40 -22.58
N LYS A 182 12.80 0.05 -21.77
CA LYS A 182 14.07 -0.53 -22.24
C LYS A 182 13.88 -1.81 -23.07
N LYS A 183 12.98 -2.70 -22.63
CA LYS A 183 12.68 -3.96 -23.36
C LYS A 183 11.97 -3.73 -24.71
N PHE A 184 11.18 -2.67 -24.82
CA PHE A 184 10.48 -2.35 -26.06
C PHE A 184 11.48 -1.81 -27.11
N GLU A 185 12.39 -0.93 -26.69
CA GLU A 185 13.43 -0.38 -27.57
C GLU A 185 14.40 -1.45 -28.07
N SER A 186 14.80 -2.40 -27.21
CA SER A 186 15.66 -3.51 -27.64
C SER A 186 15.00 -4.43 -28.67
N ARG A 187 13.69 -4.71 -28.54
CA ARG A 187 12.94 -5.49 -29.54
C ARG A 187 12.87 -4.77 -30.90
N LEU A 188 12.67 -3.46 -30.90
CA LEU A 188 12.67 -2.66 -32.13
C LEU A 188 14.03 -2.65 -32.84
N ALA A 189 15.13 -2.56 -32.09
CA ALA A 189 16.48 -2.64 -32.65
C ALA A 189 16.72 -4.00 -33.34
N THR A 190 16.39 -5.12 -32.67
CA THR A 190 16.55 -6.47 -33.26
C THR A 190 15.67 -6.74 -34.48
N SER A 191 14.57 -5.99 -34.65
CA SER A 191 13.69 -6.11 -35.82
C SER A 191 14.20 -5.31 -37.02
N LYS A 192 15.02 -4.27 -36.80
CA LYS A 192 15.62 -3.49 -37.88
C LYS A 192 16.82 -4.20 -38.51
N ASP A 193 17.63 -4.90 -37.72
CA ASP A 193 18.78 -5.68 -38.22
C ASP A 193 18.40 -6.92 -39.07
N LYS A 194 17.13 -7.33 -39.03
CA LYS A 194 16.61 -8.47 -39.82
C LYS A 194 15.99 -8.07 -41.16
N LYS A 195 15.98 -6.78 -41.51
CA LYS A 195 15.49 -6.26 -42.80
C LYS A 195 16.64 -5.71 -43.61
#